data_AF-A0A2E0XFH1-F1
#
_entry.id   AF-A0A2E0XFH1-F1
#
_cell.length_a   1.000
_cell.length_b   1.000
_cell.length_c   1.000
_cell.angle_alpha   90.00
_cell.angle_beta   90.00
_cell.angle_gamma   90.00
#
_symmetry.space_group_name_H-M   'P 1'
#
loop_
_entity.id
_entity.type
_entity.pdbx_description
1 polymer ?
#
loop_
_entity_poly.entity_id
_entity_poly.type
_entity_poly.pdbx_seq_one_letter_code
_entity_poly.pdbx_strand_id
1 'polypeptide(L)'
;ADRWDVGAGKWEVKKGEYVQSTTDTFLSSFVKEKEWDLSWIRYTLELKAMKLGGNEGWDVVFGIAKGDKVPAAKGDRNTMTFYDWNIAGWGNTRSVLRKRVKGAGSNVFETQVGKTVENNKWYAIKIEVSPDKVVGYLNGEKGFEVKEGPAEGRIGFSLFGTSVAFDDIVVYDKDGLSVDLSEKLATFWGQIRRQK
;
A
#
# COMPACT_ATOMS: atom_id res chain seq x y z
N ALA A 1 -0.80 -14.93 4.75
CA ALA A 1 0.64 -14.59 4.76
C ALA A 1 1.31 -14.92 3.42
N ASP A 2 0.99 -16.06 2.80
CA ASP A 2 1.73 -16.57 1.63
C ASP A 2 1.74 -15.71 0.36
N ARG A 3 0.88 -14.69 0.26
CA ARG A 3 0.84 -13.74 -0.87
C ARG A 3 1.78 -12.55 -0.72
N TRP A 4 2.46 -12.42 0.41
CA TRP A 4 3.30 -11.27 0.74
C TRP A 4 4.77 -11.67 0.80
N ASP A 5 5.63 -10.86 0.20
CA ASP A 5 7.05 -10.85 0.50
C ASP A 5 7.30 -9.85 1.62
N VAL A 6 7.99 -10.29 2.67
CA VAL A 6 8.39 -9.45 3.79
C VAL A 6 9.84 -9.06 3.61
N GLY A 7 10.11 -7.75 3.55
CA GLY A 7 11.48 -7.24 3.50
C GLY A 7 12.00 -6.94 4.89
N ALA A 8 11.18 -6.28 5.71
CA ALA A 8 11.53 -5.90 7.08
C ALA A 8 10.32 -5.90 8.01
N GLY A 9 10.54 -6.26 9.27
CA GLY A 9 9.52 -6.30 10.32
C GLY A 9 8.93 -7.68 10.57
N LYS A 10 7.95 -7.74 11.48
CA LYS A 10 7.18 -8.95 11.77
C LYS A 10 5.76 -8.79 11.25
N TRP A 11 5.48 -9.49 10.16
CA TRP A 11 4.21 -9.47 9.47
C TRP A 11 3.56 -10.84 9.49
N GLU A 12 2.27 -10.88 9.77
CA GLU A 12 1.51 -12.13 9.80
C GLU A 12 0.02 -11.87 9.57
N VAL A 13 -0.70 -12.91 9.18
CA VAL A 13 -2.17 -12.86 9.19
C VAL A 13 -2.66 -13.35 10.54
N LYS A 14 -3.38 -12.52 11.28
CA LYS A 14 -3.98 -12.83 12.58
C LYS A 14 -5.45 -12.50 12.56
N LYS A 15 -6.30 -13.50 12.83
CA LYS A 15 -7.78 -13.34 12.83
C LYS A 15 -8.34 -12.69 11.56
N GLY A 16 -7.66 -12.92 10.44
CA GLY A 16 -8.01 -12.37 9.14
C GLY A 16 -7.59 -10.92 8.90
N GLU A 17 -6.76 -10.34 9.77
CA GLU A 17 -6.09 -9.06 9.54
C GLU A 17 -4.62 -9.31 9.16
N TYR A 18 -4.06 -8.49 8.27
CA TYR A 18 -2.62 -8.48 7.99
C TYR A 18 -1.91 -7.52 8.94
N VAL A 19 -1.19 -8.06 9.91
CA VAL A 19 -0.68 -7.33 11.07
C VAL A 19 0.83 -7.19 10.99
N GLN A 20 1.29 -5.95 11.11
CA GLN A 20 2.64 -5.61 11.49
C GLN A 20 2.67 -5.37 13.01
N SER A 21 3.50 -6.11 13.75
CA SER A 21 3.53 -6.07 15.23
C SER A 21 4.71 -5.36 15.92
N THR A 22 5.69 -4.83 15.18
CA THR A 22 6.85 -4.11 15.73
C THR A 22 6.84 -2.62 15.40
N THR A 23 7.76 -1.86 15.99
CA THR A 23 7.91 -0.42 15.75
C THR A 23 9.35 -0.08 15.35
N ASP A 24 9.99 -0.95 14.56
CA ASP A 24 11.33 -0.68 14.05
C ASP A 24 11.31 0.49 13.04
N THR A 25 12.47 1.11 12.84
CA THR A 25 12.60 2.31 12.01
C THR A 25 12.20 2.11 10.55
N PHE A 26 12.28 0.89 10.02
CA PHE A 26 11.86 0.58 8.66
C PHE A 26 11.24 -0.81 8.60
N LEU A 27 10.04 -0.88 8.05
CA LEU A 27 9.23 -2.08 7.95
C LEU A 27 8.62 -2.09 6.55
N SER A 28 8.55 -3.25 5.92
CA SER A 28 8.11 -3.34 4.52
C SER A 28 7.53 -4.72 4.22
N SER A 29 6.45 -4.71 3.45
CA SER A 29 5.90 -5.93 2.88
C SER A 29 5.14 -5.63 1.59
N PHE A 30 5.50 -6.32 0.50
CA PHE A 30 4.89 -6.15 -0.81
C PHE A 30 4.13 -7.40 -1.21
N VAL A 31 3.10 -7.25 -2.05
CA VAL A 31 2.48 -8.40 -2.69
C VAL A 31 3.53 -9.10 -3.57
N LYS A 32 3.55 -10.43 -3.54
CA LYS A 32 4.43 -11.25 -4.38
C LYS A 32 4.11 -11.01 -5.85
N GLU A 33 5.15 -10.96 -6.69
CA GLU A 33 4.97 -10.74 -8.13
C GLU A 33 4.02 -11.77 -8.77
N LYS A 34 4.15 -13.05 -8.41
CA LYS A 34 3.30 -14.13 -8.94
C LYS A 34 1.81 -14.04 -8.56
N GLU A 35 1.48 -13.20 -7.58
CA GLU A 35 0.10 -12.96 -7.12
C GLU A 35 -0.48 -11.68 -7.72
N TRP A 36 0.25 -11.03 -8.64
CA TRP A 36 -0.18 -9.81 -9.30
C TRP A 36 -0.20 -9.98 -10.82
N ASP A 37 -1.29 -9.56 -11.45
CA ASP A 37 -1.35 -9.46 -12.90
C ASP A 37 -0.74 -8.13 -13.36
N LEU A 38 0.45 -8.19 -13.98
CA LEU A 38 1.16 -7.00 -14.45
C LEU A 38 0.44 -6.27 -15.60
N SER A 39 -0.58 -6.87 -16.22
CA SER A 39 -1.43 -6.17 -17.18
C SER A 39 -2.36 -5.13 -16.53
N TRP A 40 -2.50 -5.17 -15.21
CA TRP A 40 -3.33 -4.21 -14.45
C TRP A 40 -2.61 -2.88 -14.31
N ILE A 41 -2.85 -2.03 -15.30
CA ILE A 41 -2.36 -0.65 -15.35
C ILE A 41 -3.41 0.35 -14.87
N ARG A 42 -4.68 -0.08 -14.73
CA ARG A 42 -5.81 0.72 -14.22
C ARG A 42 -6.57 -0.10 -13.19
N TYR A 43 -6.58 0.33 -11.94
CA TYR A 43 -7.23 -0.39 -10.85
C TYR A 43 -7.58 0.55 -9.69
N THR A 44 -8.47 0.09 -8.82
CA THR A 44 -8.75 0.69 -7.53
C THR A 44 -8.23 -0.25 -6.44
N LEU A 45 -7.47 0.30 -5.50
CA LEU A 45 -7.08 -0.35 -4.26
C LEU A 45 -7.96 0.20 -3.14
N GLU A 46 -8.69 -0.68 -2.45
CA GLU A 46 -9.38 -0.39 -1.20
C GLU A 46 -8.79 -1.21 -0.06
N LEU A 47 -8.66 -0.61 1.12
CA LEU A 47 -8.21 -1.27 2.33
C LEU A 47 -8.64 -0.49 3.58
N LYS A 48 -8.55 -1.14 4.73
CA LYS A 48 -8.62 -0.52 6.04
C LYS A 48 -7.29 -0.65 6.76
N ALA A 49 -6.94 0.37 7.54
CA ALA A 49 -5.76 0.37 8.38
C ALA A 49 -6.07 0.91 9.78
N MET A 50 -5.49 0.28 10.79
CA MET A 50 -5.61 0.67 12.19
C MET A 50 -4.23 0.72 12.84
N LYS A 51 -3.86 1.90 13.35
CA LYS A 51 -2.63 2.06 14.12
C LYS A 51 -2.76 1.34 15.47
N LEU A 52 -1.82 0.46 15.78
CA LEU A 52 -1.76 -0.26 17.05
C LEU A 52 -0.80 0.42 18.04
N GLY A 53 0.26 1.06 17.55
CA GLY A 53 1.30 1.69 18.37
C GLY A 53 2.28 2.52 17.54
N GLY A 54 3.32 3.07 18.17
CA GLY A 54 4.38 3.83 17.47
C GLY A 54 4.11 5.32 17.26
N ASN A 55 4.96 5.97 16.45
CA ASN A 55 4.97 7.44 16.30
C ASN A 55 4.44 7.95 14.95
N GLU A 56 4.32 7.10 13.92
CA GLU A 56 3.83 7.49 12.60
C GLU A 56 2.57 6.68 12.20
N GLY A 57 2.03 6.91 11.01
CA GLY A 57 1.06 6.03 10.38
C GLY A 57 1.73 4.98 9.51
N TRP A 58 1.40 4.99 8.22
CA TRP A 58 1.82 3.97 7.26
C TRP A 58 1.90 4.54 5.84
N ASP A 59 2.72 3.91 5.02
CA ASP A 59 2.78 4.15 3.59
C ASP A 59 1.99 3.07 2.86
N VAL A 60 1.02 3.48 2.02
CA VAL A 60 0.43 2.58 1.01
C VAL A 60 1.24 2.70 -0.28
N VAL A 61 1.90 1.62 -0.66
CA VAL A 61 2.83 1.56 -1.80
C VAL A 61 2.12 0.97 -3.02
N PHE A 62 2.33 1.54 -4.19
CA PHE A 62 1.77 1.06 -5.45
C PHE A 62 2.67 1.39 -6.65
N GLY A 63 2.47 0.67 -7.74
CA GLY A 63 3.30 0.81 -8.95
C GLY A 63 4.69 0.19 -8.80
N ILE A 64 4.82 -0.88 -8.00
CA ILE A 64 6.07 -1.63 -7.85
C ILE A 64 6.29 -2.44 -9.13
N ALA A 65 7.34 -2.11 -9.89
CA ALA A 65 7.61 -2.68 -11.20
C ALA A 65 7.94 -4.18 -11.16
N LYS A 66 7.88 -4.83 -12.32
CA LYS A 66 8.31 -6.22 -12.46
C LYS A 66 9.79 -6.38 -12.08
N GLY A 67 10.11 -7.41 -11.32
CA GLY A 67 11.47 -7.74 -10.90
C GLY A 67 11.99 -6.93 -9.71
N ASP A 68 11.31 -5.83 -9.34
CA ASP A 68 11.65 -5.09 -8.13
C ASP A 68 11.36 -5.96 -6.90
N LYS A 69 12.26 -5.92 -5.92
CA LYS A 69 12.16 -6.73 -4.69
C LYS A 69 11.62 -5.89 -3.54
N VAL A 70 11.00 -6.54 -2.56
CA VAL A 70 10.64 -5.86 -1.32
C VAL A 70 11.92 -5.34 -0.63
N PRO A 71 12.00 -4.05 -0.27
CA PRO A 71 13.15 -3.47 0.43
C PRO A 71 13.39 -4.15 1.78
N ALA A 72 14.60 -4.58 2.10
CA ALA A 72 14.96 -5.06 3.45
C ALA A 72 15.47 -3.92 4.35
N ALA A 73 15.96 -2.84 3.74
CA ALA A 73 16.37 -1.63 4.40
C ALA A 73 15.82 -0.38 3.70
N LYS A 74 15.75 0.74 4.43
CA LYS A 74 15.24 2.03 3.93
C LYS A 74 15.90 2.46 2.61
N GLY A 75 17.21 2.17 2.46
CA GLY A 75 18.02 2.54 1.32
C GLY A 75 17.74 1.73 0.05
N ASP A 76 17.23 0.50 0.17
CA ASP A 76 16.97 -0.37 -0.99
C ASP A 76 15.89 0.23 -1.91
N ARG A 77 15.02 1.07 -1.36
CA ARG A 77 14.01 1.84 -2.09
C ARG A 77 14.60 2.75 -3.17
N ASN A 78 15.87 3.13 -3.05
CA ASN A 78 16.56 3.96 -4.04
C ASN A 78 16.80 3.21 -5.35
N THR A 79 16.62 1.88 -5.38
CA THR A 79 16.81 1.04 -6.56
C THR A 79 15.54 0.91 -7.42
N MET A 80 14.44 1.55 -7.01
CA MET A 80 13.10 1.35 -7.55
C MET A 80 12.42 2.68 -7.87
N THR A 81 11.47 2.64 -8.81
CA THR A 81 10.53 3.73 -9.07
C THR A 81 9.14 3.25 -8.68
N PHE A 82 8.48 3.95 -7.77
CA PHE A 82 7.13 3.60 -7.29
C PHE A 82 6.46 4.81 -6.64
N TYR A 83 5.19 4.66 -6.30
CA TYR A 83 4.46 5.66 -5.53
C TYR A 83 4.18 5.15 -4.13
N ASP A 84 4.22 6.07 -3.17
CA ASP A 84 3.78 5.78 -1.81
C ASP A 84 2.93 6.94 -1.26
N TRP A 85 1.76 6.61 -0.72
CA TRP A 85 0.98 7.55 0.06
C TRP A 85 1.35 7.38 1.53
N ASN A 86 2.19 8.29 2.02
CA ASN A 86 2.56 8.37 3.42
C ASN A 86 1.43 9.06 4.20
N ILE A 87 0.71 8.31 5.02
CA ILE A 87 -0.33 8.80 5.92
C ILE A 87 0.28 8.92 7.32
N ALA A 88 0.08 10.07 7.96
CA ALA A 88 0.57 10.35 9.31
C ALA A 88 2.09 10.14 9.50
N GLY A 89 2.88 10.52 8.51
CA GLY A 89 4.35 10.53 8.61
C GLY A 89 4.88 11.71 9.41
N TRP A 90 6.20 11.76 9.58
CA TRP A 90 6.93 12.79 10.32
C TRP A 90 6.40 12.97 11.75
N GLY A 91 6.33 11.85 12.48
CA GLY A 91 5.79 11.85 13.83
C GLY A 91 4.31 12.18 13.90
N ASN A 92 3.51 11.63 12.97
CA ASN A 92 2.04 11.82 12.95
C ASN A 92 1.63 13.28 12.75
N THR A 93 2.28 14.00 11.83
CA THR A 93 1.99 15.42 11.56
C THR A 93 1.76 15.78 10.11
N ARG A 94 2.09 14.89 9.17
CA ARG A 94 2.06 15.18 7.73
C ARG A 94 1.63 13.97 6.92
N SER A 95 0.94 14.23 5.83
CA SER A 95 0.67 13.21 4.82
C SER A 95 0.97 13.72 3.42
N VAL A 96 1.65 12.88 2.64
CA VAL A 96 2.08 13.20 1.27
C VAL A 96 1.92 11.99 0.37
N LEU A 97 1.59 12.23 -0.89
CA LEU A 97 1.91 11.29 -1.95
C LEU A 97 3.35 11.54 -2.40
N ARG A 98 4.15 10.49 -2.52
CA ARG A 98 5.51 10.55 -3.08
C ARG A 98 5.58 9.72 -4.34
N LYS A 99 6.15 10.28 -5.41
CA LYS A 99 6.72 9.51 -6.51
C LYS A 99 8.21 9.34 -6.22
N ARG A 100 8.64 8.13 -5.91
CA ARG A 100 10.06 7.80 -5.82
C ARG A 100 10.59 7.47 -7.20
N VAL A 101 11.79 7.97 -7.50
CA VAL A 101 12.45 7.73 -8.78
C VAL A 101 13.77 7.04 -8.51
N LYS A 102 14.00 5.91 -9.18
CA LYS A 102 15.23 5.11 -9.07
C LYS A 102 16.47 5.98 -9.26
N GLY A 103 17.40 5.92 -8.30
CA GLY A 103 18.66 6.66 -8.31
C GLY A 103 18.51 8.19 -8.19
N ALA A 104 17.32 8.70 -7.89
CA ALA A 104 17.04 10.13 -7.85
C ALA A 104 16.20 10.53 -6.61
N GLY A 105 15.86 11.82 -6.53
CA GLY A 105 14.97 12.36 -5.50
C GLY A 105 13.52 11.86 -5.65
N SER A 106 12.66 12.28 -4.71
CA SER A 106 11.23 12.01 -4.77
C SER A 106 10.46 13.28 -5.13
N ASN A 107 9.46 13.17 -6.00
CA ASN A 107 8.45 14.22 -6.16
C ASN A 107 7.45 14.08 -5.02
N VAL A 108 7.09 15.19 -4.38
CA VAL A 108 6.23 15.20 -3.19
C VAL A 108 5.00 16.04 -3.47
N PHE A 109 3.83 15.47 -3.21
CA PHE A 109 2.54 16.14 -3.31
C PHE A 109 1.89 16.15 -1.94
N GLU A 110 1.60 17.34 -1.41
CA GLU A 110 0.87 17.47 -0.15
C GLU A 110 -0.54 16.90 -0.27
N THR A 111 -0.99 16.24 0.79
CA THR A 111 -2.35 15.71 0.87
C THR A 111 -3.17 16.53 1.86
N GLN A 112 -4.47 16.63 1.61
CA GLN A 112 -5.38 17.40 2.45
C GLN A 112 -5.84 16.64 3.70
N VAL A 113 -5.72 15.30 3.68
CA VAL A 113 -6.22 14.39 4.72
C VAL A 113 -5.09 13.55 5.30
N GLY A 114 -5.35 12.86 6.41
CA GLY A 114 -4.41 11.86 6.94
C GLY A 114 -3.15 12.43 7.56
N LYS A 115 -3.10 13.72 7.88
CA LYS A 115 -1.98 14.35 8.61
C LYS A 115 -1.75 13.69 9.96
N THR A 116 -2.84 13.28 10.60
CA THR A 116 -2.83 12.56 11.86
C THR A 116 -3.71 11.32 11.78
N VAL A 117 -3.34 10.29 12.55
CA VAL A 117 -4.17 9.12 12.85
C VAL A 117 -4.11 8.82 14.35
N GLU A 118 -5.15 8.17 14.84
CA GLU A 118 -5.32 7.75 16.23
C GLU A 118 -5.07 6.25 16.38
N ASN A 119 -4.61 5.83 17.55
CA ASN A 119 -4.50 4.41 17.88
C ASN A 119 -5.89 3.78 17.97
N ASN A 120 -6.00 2.50 17.59
CA ASN A 120 -7.20 1.67 17.73
C ASN A 120 -8.44 2.23 17.02
N LYS A 121 -8.21 2.99 15.93
CA LYS A 121 -9.25 3.51 15.05
C LYS A 121 -8.98 3.03 13.62
N TRP A 122 -10.03 2.50 12.99
CA TRP A 122 -9.99 2.08 11.59
C TRP A 122 -10.14 3.28 10.66
N TYR A 123 -9.31 3.31 9.62
CA TYR A 123 -9.36 4.27 8.53
C TYR A 123 -9.57 3.53 7.22
N ALA A 124 -10.59 3.90 6.46
CA ALA A 124 -10.84 3.39 5.12
C ALA A 124 -10.00 4.18 4.11
N ILE A 125 -9.25 3.48 3.27
CA ILE A 125 -8.36 4.05 2.28
C ILE A 125 -8.78 3.53 0.91
N LYS A 126 -8.90 4.45 -0.05
CA LYS A 126 -9.11 4.13 -1.47
C LYS A 126 -8.07 4.85 -2.32
N ILE A 127 -7.47 4.14 -3.26
CA ILE A 127 -6.56 4.72 -4.26
C ILE A 127 -7.00 4.26 -5.64
N GLU A 128 -7.43 5.19 -6.48
CA GLU A 128 -7.72 4.97 -7.89
C GLU A 128 -6.43 5.21 -8.67
N VAL A 129 -5.90 4.18 -9.33
CA VAL A 129 -4.60 4.18 -10.00
C VAL A 129 -4.79 4.02 -11.51
N SER A 130 -4.16 4.89 -12.29
CA SER A 130 -4.00 4.77 -13.73
C SER A 130 -2.70 5.47 -14.16
N PRO A 131 -2.19 5.25 -15.39
CA PRO A 131 -0.97 5.92 -15.85
C PRO A 131 -1.17 7.44 -15.98
N ASP A 132 -2.40 7.86 -16.27
CA ASP A 132 -2.75 9.26 -16.57
C ASP A 132 -3.16 10.04 -15.31
N LYS A 133 -3.59 9.34 -14.26
CA LYS A 133 -4.16 9.95 -13.06
C LYS A 133 -4.14 9.01 -11.85
N VAL A 134 -3.80 9.54 -10.68
CA VAL A 134 -3.99 8.86 -9.40
C VAL A 134 -4.79 9.74 -8.45
N VAL A 135 -5.78 9.16 -7.77
CA VAL A 135 -6.62 9.84 -6.78
C VAL A 135 -6.66 9.03 -5.50
N GLY A 136 -6.38 9.67 -4.37
CA GLY A 136 -6.40 9.03 -3.05
C GLY A 136 -7.49 9.59 -2.15
N TYR A 137 -8.14 8.73 -1.39
CA TYR A 137 -9.21 9.06 -0.45
C TYR A 137 -8.97 8.41 0.91
N LEU A 138 -9.22 9.16 1.98
CA LEU A 138 -9.19 8.68 3.36
C LEU A 138 -10.57 8.93 3.98
N ASN A 139 -11.23 7.88 4.47
CA ASN A 139 -12.60 7.93 4.99
C ASN A 139 -13.58 8.63 4.03
N GLY A 140 -13.40 8.42 2.71
CA GLY A 140 -14.21 9.02 1.66
C GLY A 140 -13.83 10.46 1.28
N GLU A 141 -12.97 11.12 2.05
CA GLU A 141 -12.50 12.48 1.73
C GLU A 141 -11.29 12.42 0.79
N LYS A 142 -11.31 13.20 -0.29
CA LYS A 142 -10.22 13.24 -1.28
C LYS A 142 -8.98 13.88 -0.67
N GLY A 143 -7.90 13.11 -0.56
CA GLY A 143 -6.61 13.56 -0.05
C GLY A 143 -5.75 14.22 -1.11
N PHE A 144 -5.66 13.61 -2.30
CA PHE A 144 -4.86 14.12 -3.41
C PHE A 144 -5.42 13.70 -4.75
N GLU A 145 -4.99 14.41 -5.79
CA GLU A 145 -5.17 14.06 -7.19
C GLU A 145 -3.95 14.53 -7.97
N VAL A 146 -3.33 13.63 -8.74
CA VAL A 146 -2.18 13.94 -9.59
C VAL A 146 -2.45 13.47 -11.02
N LYS A 147 -1.98 14.23 -12.02
CA LYS A 147 -2.12 13.93 -13.46
C LYS A 147 -0.96 13.08 -13.99
N GLU A 148 -0.58 12.09 -13.18
CA GLU A 148 0.44 11.08 -13.50
C GLU A 148 0.23 9.87 -12.60
N GLY A 149 0.65 8.69 -13.06
CA GLY A 149 0.69 7.48 -12.26
C GLY A 149 1.62 6.42 -12.83
N PRO A 150 1.71 5.26 -12.19
CA PRO A 150 2.58 4.19 -12.65
C PRO A 150 2.03 3.53 -13.93
N ALA A 151 2.94 3.07 -14.79
CA ALA A 151 2.60 2.37 -16.03
C ALA A 151 2.33 0.87 -15.81
N GLU A 152 2.72 0.32 -14.66
CA GLU A 152 2.50 -1.05 -14.24
C GLU A 152 2.67 -1.13 -12.71
N GLY A 153 2.41 -2.30 -12.16
CA GLY A 153 3.06 -2.69 -10.92
C GLY A 153 2.14 -2.96 -9.75
N ARG A 154 2.68 -3.76 -8.84
CA ARG A 154 1.99 -4.32 -7.67
C ARG A 154 1.94 -3.33 -6.51
N ILE A 155 1.21 -3.73 -5.47
CA ILE A 155 1.01 -2.94 -4.25
C ILE A 155 1.87 -3.46 -3.10
N GLY A 156 1.95 -2.67 -2.04
CA GLY A 156 2.62 -3.04 -0.82
C GLY A 156 2.42 -2.03 0.29
N PHE A 157 3.18 -2.23 1.37
CA PHE A 157 3.21 -1.36 2.53
C PHE A 157 4.63 -1.07 2.96
N SER A 158 4.83 0.13 3.48
CA SER A 158 6.06 0.56 4.17
C SER A 158 5.66 1.30 5.45
N LEU A 159 6.40 1.11 6.53
CA LEU A 159 6.15 1.78 7.80
C LEU A 159 7.46 2.23 8.45
N PHE A 160 7.36 3.27 9.28
CA PHE A 160 8.46 3.86 10.02
C PHE A 160 8.07 3.98 11.49
N GLY A 161 8.51 3.03 12.31
CA GLY A 161 8.28 3.11 13.76
C GLY A 161 6.82 2.92 14.18
N THR A 162 6.05 2.11 13.43
CA THR A 162 4.60 1.93 13.65
C THR A 162 4.17 0.49 13.47
N SER A 163 3.37 0.00 14.42
CA SER A 163 2.62 -1.25 14.30
C SER A 163 1.19 -0.98 13.82
N VAL A 164 0.70 -1.80 12.90
CA VAL A 164 -0.58 -1.58 12.18
C VAL A 164 -1.27 -2.92 11.92
N ALA A 165 -2.60 -2.91 12.01
CA ALA A 165 -3.44 -3.94 11.43
C ALA A 165 -4.04 -3.42 10.11
N PHE A 166 -3.91 -4.19 9.04
CA PHE A 166 -4.58 -3.95 7.77
C PHE A 166 -5.69 -4.98 7.57
N ASP A 167 -6.82 -4.56 7.03
CA ASP A 167 -7.96 -5.42 6.73
C ASP A 167 -8.66 -4.97 5.44
N ASP A 168 -9.58 -5.78 4.93
CA ASP A 168 -10.40 -5.48 3.74
C ASP A 168 -9.57 -5.05 2.51
N ILE A 169 -8.36 -5.61 2.37
CA ILE A 169 -7.47 -5.28 1.25
C ILE A 169 -8.01 -5.94 -0.02
N VAL A 170 -8.44 -5.11 -0.97
CA VAL A 170 -9.07 -5.52 -2.23
C VAL A 170 -8.54 -4.66 -3.37
N VAL A 171 -8.29 -5.29 -4.52
CA VAL A 171 -7.90 -4.60 -5.76
C VAL A 171 -8.84 -5.03 -6.88
N TYR A 172 -9.38 -4.08 -7.64
CA TYR A 172 -10.33 -4.35 -8.71
C TYR A 172 -10.21 -3.33 -9.85
N ASP A 173 -10.63 -3.70 -11.06
CA ASP A 173 -10.69 -2.80 -12.20
C ASP A 173 -12.04 -2.05 -12.30
N LYS A 174 -12.19 -1.16 -13.30
CA LYS A 174 -13.42 -0.40 -13.54
C LYS A 174 -14.63 -1.27 -13.90
N ASP A 175 -14.41 -2.50 -14.35
CA ASP A 175 -15.47 -3.42 -14.78
C ASP A 175 -15.98 -4.26 -13.59
N GLY A 176 -15.47 -4.01 -12.39
CA GLY A 176 -15.96 -4.63 -11.17
C GLY A 176 -15.67 -6.12 -11.12
N LEU A 177 -14.68 -6.60 -11.89
CA LEU A 177 -14.06 -7.90 -11.65
C LEU A 177 -13.24 -7.78 -10.37
N SER A 178 -13.97 -7.70 -9.25
CA SER A 178 -13.44 -7.91 -7.94
C SER A 178 -12.73 -9.25 -7.95
N VAL A 179 -11.55 -9.35 -7.32
CA VAL A 179 -11.29 -10.57 -6.55
C VAL A 179 -12.58 -10.88 -5.81
N ASP A 180 -13.10 -12.09 -5.98
CA ASP A 180 -14.41 -12.47 -5.43
C ASP A 180 -14.47 -11.97 -3.97
N LEU A 181 -15.63 -11.52 -3.47
CA LEU A 181 -15.76 -11.02 -2.09
C LEU A 181 -15.30 -12.08 -1.06
N SER A 182 -15.20 -13.35 -1.49
CA SER A 182 -14.59 -14.49 -0.79
C SER A 182 -13.05 -14.55 -0.80
N GLU A 183 -12.36 -13.72 -1.59
CA GLU A 183 -10.92 -13.69 -1.84
C GLU A 183 -10.20 -12.47 -1.22
N LYS A 184 -10.79 -11.83 -0.21
CA LYS A 184 -10.13 -10.76 0.59
C LYS A 184 -8.69 -11.17 0.89
N LEU A 185 -7.72 -10.32 0.54
CA LEU A 185 -6.28 -10.65 0.58
C LEU A 185 -5.78 -11.04 1.99
N ALA A 186 -6.57 -10.75 3.02
CA ALA A 186 -6.25 -11.11 4.38
C ALA A 186 -6.74 -12.53 4.78
N THR A 187 -7.78 -13.12 4.17
CA THR A 187 -8.14 -14.55 4.38
C THR A 187 -9.18 -15.04 3.37
N PHE A 188 -8.80 -15.88 2.39
CA PHE A 188 -9.21 -17.30 2.21
C PHE A 188 -8.81 -17.82 0.81
N TRP A 189 -8.55 -19.12 0.71
CA TRP A 189 -8.21 -19.82 -0.54
C TRP A 189 -9.48 -20.25 -1.29
N GLY A 190 -9.53 -19.96 -2.59
CA GLY A 190 -10.47 -20.58 -3.51
C GLY A 190 -10.54 -19.90 -4.87
N GLN A 191 -9.59 -20.21 -5.77
CA GLN A 191 -9.76 -20.27 -7.24
C GLN A 191 -10.48 -19.07 -7.93
N ILE A 192 -9.79 -18.24 -8.72
CA ILE A 192 -9.77 -18.22 -10.23
C ILE A 192 -9.37 -16.78 -10.67
N ARG A 193 -8.46 -16.46 -11.61
CA ARG A 193 -8.25 -16.94 -12.98
C ARG A 193 -6.77 -17.04 -13.35
N ARG A 194 -6.35 -18.24 -13.75
CA ARG A 194 -5.42 -18.38 -14.88
C ARG A 194 -6.26 -18.26 -16.14
N GLN A 195 -5.96 -17.33 -17.04
CA GLN A 195 -6.49 -17.41 -18.40
C GLN A 195 -5.58 -18.28 -19.27
N LYS A 196 -6.26 -19.07 -20.12
CA LYS A 196 -5.72 -19.73 -21.30
C LYS A 196 -5.09 -18.73 -22.25
#